data_AF-A0A7V5I9U2-F1
#
_entry.id   AF-A0A7V5I9U2-F1
#
_cell.length_a   1.000
_cell.length_b   1.000
_cell.length_c   1.000
_cell.angle_alpha   90.00
_cell.angle_beta   90.00
_cell.angle_gamma   90.00
#
_symmetry.space_group_name_H-M   'P 1'
#
loop_
_entity.id
_entity.type
_entity.pdbx_description
1 polymer ?
#
loop_
_entity_poly.entity_id
_entity_poly.type
_entity_poly.pdbx_seq_one_letter_code
_entity_poly.pdbx_strand_id
1 'polypeptide(L)'
;MASASSCFCGQIRLRALNPPKTCTSNYVGCNGRLLRPNGHRWLVASAANAPQQRGLEFANGPSPKPKIRAIASDMDGTFLARDHSAPKRNIETVLDCMQRGILFLPATGKSRAGAMASIGPLAKHLTSNGRHGAPGVYIQGLVVHGLEGELVYQRTLPRETARELVRIQRQLRFGSLVAYSGDRIICEKRNEYTELLIAYHEPAPDDSFGEVWERILARPEQELPIHKMLFVDTVERIRELRPLVEDAMGQNSGSAGISDGGYNTKMQDDTGNGAPKSMNWTPAERNPCKAVETDMRPSPRGRCVQACPEMLEVLPLDANKGNGLQRLLHHLGISPSEVLAIGDAENDIEMIRNVGLGVAVGNALPQLKKVADVVLEETNDEAAVAAALERFVLCPSKA
;
A
#
# COMPACT_ATOMS: atom_id res chain seq x y z
N MET A 1 13.91 -66.02 -7.78
CA MET A 1 14.77 -65.89 -6.59
C MET A 1 14.44 -64.57 -5.91
N ALA A 2 14.09 -64.64 -4.62
CA ALA A 2 14.01 -63.62 -3.56
C ALA A 2 13.64 -62.17 -3.95
N SER A 3 12.50 -61.57 -3.55
CA SER A 3 11.90 -61.38 -2.22
C SER A 3 12.68 -60.47 -1.26
N ALA A 4 11.95 -59.49 -0.73
CA ALA A 4 12.10 -58.80 0.55
C ALA A 4 13.05 -57.58 0.63
N SER A 5 12.44 -56.42 0.89
CA SER A 5 12.87 -55.55 1.99
C SER A 5 11.66 -54.80 2.52
N SER A 6 11.11 -55.35 3.60
CA SER A 6 9.98 -54.85 4.36
C SER A 6 10.37 -53.65 5.22
N CYS A 7 9.46 -52.68 5.22
CA CYS A 7 9.43 -51.47 6.03
C CYS A 7 9.48 -51.80 7.54
N PHE A 8 10.43 -51.21 8.27
CA PHE A 8 10.52 -51.32 9.73
C PHE A 8 9.75 -50.15 10.35
N CYS A 9 8.53 -50.41 10.83
CA CYS A 9 7.73 -49.48 11.61
C CYS A 9 8.15 -49.61 13.09
N GLY A 10 9.02 -48.70 13.54
CA GLY A 10 9.39 -48.56 14.96
C GLY A 10 8.45 -47.61 15.68
N GLN A 11 7.49 -48.16 16.41
CA GLN A 11 6.63 -47.44 17.34
C GLN A 11 7.45 -46.77 18.46
N ILE A 12 7.43 -45.44 18.55
CA ILE A 12 7.82 -44.71 19.77
C ILE A 12 6.57 -44.58 20.64
N ARG A 13 6.50 -45.38 21.71
CA ARG A 13 5.53 -45.22 22.80
C ARG A 13 5.87 -43.98 23.63
N LEU A 14 5.07 -42.93 23.51
CA LEU A 14 5.03 -41.83 24.47
C LEU A 14 4.44 -42.34 25.80
N ARG A 15 5.24 -42.33 26.87
CA ARG A 15 4.76 -42.50 28.25
C ARG A 15 4.34 -41.14 28.81
N ALA A 16 3.09 -41.08 29.25
CA ALA A 16 2.52 -39.99 30.02
C ALA A 16 3.19 -39.87 31.40
N LEU A 17 3.47 -38.63 31.83
CA LEU A 17 3.64 -38.27 33.23
C LEU A 17 2.76 -37.05 33.52
N ASN A 18 1.83 -37.23 34.45
CA ASN A 18 0.88 -36.24 34.97
C ASN A 18 1.54 -35.28 35.99
N PRO A 19 0.92 -34.12 36.29
CA PRO A 19 1.55 -32.96 36.93
C PRO A 19 1.38 -32.96 38.47
N PRO A 20 2.13 -32.12 39.22
CA PRO A 20 1.73 -31.76 40.56
C PRO A 20 0.91 -30.46 40.59
N LYS A 21 -0.09 -30.52 41.47
CA LYS A 21 -1.11 -29.55 41.80
C LYS A 21 -0.63 -28.54 42.85
N THR A 22 -1.30 -27.39 42.85
CA THR A 22 -1.73 -26.56 43.99
C THR A 22 -0.68 -25.90 44.87
N CYS A 23 -0.71 -24.56 44.88
CA CYS A 23 -0.43 -23.78 46.10
C CYS A 23 -1.65 -22.90 46.39
N THR A 24 -2.37 -23.25 47.45
CA THR A 24 -3.44 -22.47 48.07
C THR A 24 -2.97 -22.07 49.46
N SER A 25 -2.89 -20.77 49.77
CA SER A 25 -3.32 -20.23 51.07
C SER A 25 -3.51 -18.73 51.01
N ASN A 26 -4.75 -18.30 51.27
CA ASN A 26 -5.13 -16.97 51.72
C ASN A 26 -4.51 -16.65 53.09
N TYR A 27 -4.27 -15.36 53.41
CA TYR A 27 -4.92 -14.68 54.54
C TYR A 27 -4.54 -13.19 54.69
N VAL A 28 -5.59 -12.37 54.94
CA VAL A 28 -5.69 -11.03 55.59
C VAL A 28 -4.92 -9.85 54.94
N GLY A 29 -5.48 -8.71 54.53
CA GLY A 29 -6.76 -8.05 54.81
C GLY A 29 -6.54 -6.73 55.56
N CYS A 30 -6.83 -5.58 54.93
CA CYS A 30 -7.18 -4.24 55.48
C CYS A 30 -6.95 -3.21 54.36
N ASN A 31 -7.82 -2.32 53.89
CA ASN A 31 -9.19 -1.85 54.15
C ASN A 31 -9.68 -1.36 52.75
N GLY A 32 -10.86 -1.63 52.22
CA GLY A 32 -12.19 -1.53 52.81
C GLY A 32 -12.92 -0.29 52.25
N ARG A 33 -13.67 -0.43 51.14
CA ARG A 33 -15.10 -0.04 51.02
C ARG A 33 -15.62 0.00 49.57
N LEU A 34 -16.68 -0.78 49.36
CA LEU A 34 -17.70 -0.64 48.31
C LEU A 34 -18.56 0.61 48.56
N LEU A 35 -18.99 1.29 47.49
CA LEU A 35 -20.30 1.95 47.41
C LEU A 35 -20.83 1.97 45.95
N ARG A 36 -22.09 1.54 45.76
CA ARG A 36 -23.01 2.03 44.71
C ARG A 36 -24.16 2.78 45.44
N PRO A 37 -25.19 3.28 44.74
CA PRO A 37 -25.22 4.43 43.83
C PRO A 37 -26.19 5.50 44.38
N ASN A 38 -26.12 6.75 43.90
CA ASN A 38 -27.29 7.63 43.65
C ASN A 38 -26.85 9.08 43.37
N GLY A 39 -27.46 9.67 42.34
CA GLY A 39 -27.87 11.07 42.39
C GLY A 39 -26.86 12.14 41.94
N HIS A 40 -27.08 12.62 40.72
CA HIS A 40 -26.97 14.02 40.31
C HIS A 40 -25.61 14.73 40.24
N ARG A 41 -25.28 15.06 38.99
CA ARG A 41 -24.89 16.39 38.47
C ARG A 41 -23.46 16.88 38.75
N TRP A 42 -22.74 17.08 37.65
CA TRP A 42 -21.49 17.81 37.52
C TRP A 42 -21.62 19.24 38.01
N LEU A 43 -20.72 19.67 38.90
CA LEU A 43 -20.33 21.07 39.07
C LEU A 43 -18.84 21.15 39.46
N VAL A 44 -18.17 22.03 38.74
CA VAL A 44 -16.74 22.38 38.79
C VAL A 44 -16.40 23.01 40.14
N ALA A 45 -15.29 22.59 40.77
CA ALA A 45 -14.68 23.31 41.89
C ALA A 45 -13.18 23.51 41.62
N SER A 46 -12.76 24.75 41.84
CA SER A 46 -11.48 25.36 41.54
C SER A 46 -10.29 24.76 42.29
N ALA A 47 -9.13 24.96 41.68
CA ALA A 47 -7.80 24.73 42.22
C ALA A 47 -7.60 25.34 43.62
N ALA A 48 -7.10 24.53 44.55
CA ALA A 48 -6.14 24.93 45.56
C ALA A 48 -5.46 23.69 46.15
N ASN A 49 -4.13 23.74 46.24
CA ASN A 49 -3.21 22.84 46.95
C ASN A 49 -2.77 21.55 46.25
N ALA A 50 -1.82 21.70 45.32
CA ALA A 50 -0.86 20.64 44.96
C ALA A 50 0.39 20.74 45.86
N PRO A 51 0.90 19.64 46.45
CA PRO A 51 2.19 19.66 47.14
C PRO A 51 3.33 19.66 46.12
N GLN A 52 4.32 20.53 46.35
CA GLN A 52 5.58 20.64 45.61
C GLN A 52 6.26 19.26 45.45
N GLN A 53 6.25 18.72 44.23
CA GLN A 53 7.16 17.65 43.84
C GLN A 53 8.52 18.26 43.53
N ARG A 54 9.53 17.79 44.27
CA ARG A 54 10.95 18.05 44.03
C ARG A 54 11.29 17.64 42.60
N GLY A 55 12.01 18.52 41.91
CA GLY A 55 12.43 18.36 40.53
C GLY A 55 13.14 17.04 40.29
N LEU A 56 12.56 16.24 39.40
CA LEU A 56 13.31 15.38 38.51
C LEU A 56 13.66 16.26 37.30
N GLU A 57 14.91 16.67 37.20
CA GLU A 57 15.45 17.26 35.98
C GLU A 57 15.22 16.27 34.84
N PHE A 58 14.30 16.61 33.94
CA PHE A 58 14.20 15.93 32.66
C PHE A 58 15.49 16.24 31.91
N ALA A 59 16.35 15.22 31.77
CA ALA A 59 17.48 15.27 30.88
C ALA A 59 16.94 15.54 29.45
N ASN A 60 16.95 16.80 29.05
CA ASN A 60 16.73 17.24 27.68
C ASN A 60 17.95 16.86 26.83
N GLY A 61 18.11 15.57 26.59
CA GLY A 61 18.91 15.04 25.49
C GLY A 61 17.97 14.54 24.40
N PRO A 62 18.35 14.58 23.12
CA PRO A 62 17.60 13.87 22.09
C PRO A 62 17.49 12.41 22.51
N SER A 63 16.27 11.89 22.64
CA SER A 63 16.03 10.46 22.83
C SER A 63 16.81 9.70 21.74
N PRO A 64 17.54 8.61 22.08
CA PRO A 64 18.28 7.85 21.09
C PRO A 64 17.34 7.45 19.96
N LYS A 65 17.75 7.68 18.71
CA LYS A 65 16.93 7.31 17.55
C LYS A 65 16.55 5.83 17.67
N PRO A 66 15.27 5.48 17.49
CA PRO A 66 14.83 4.09 17.57
C PRO A 66 15.64 3.23 16.59
N LYS A 67 16.08 2.07 17.04
CA LYS A 67 16.83 1.12 16.22
C LYS A 67 15.91 0.60 15.11
N ILE A 68 16.35 0.69 13.85
CA ILE A 68 15.59 0.14 12.72
C ILE A 68 15.51 -1.39 12.84
N ARG A 69 14.29 -1.92 12.74
CA ARG A 69 13.96 -3.35 12.79
C ARG A 69 13.37 -3.88 11.49
N ALA A 70 12.86 -3.00 10.62
CA ALA A 70 12.37 -3.39 9.31
C ALA A 70 12.70 -2.36 8.22
N ILE A 71 12.87 -2.87 7.01
CA ILE A 71 13.12 -2.13 5.78
C ILE A 71 11.95 -2.40 4.85
N ALA A 72 11.12 -1.40 4.61
CA ALA A 72 10.07 -1.46 3.58
C ALA A 72 10.62 -0.87 2.28
N SER A 73 10.62 -1.65 1.20
CA SER A 73 11.16 -1.20 -0.08
C SER A 73 10.12 -1.36 -1.17
N ASP A 74 9.91 -0.29 -1.91
CA ASP A 74 9.38 -0.43 -3.26
C ASP A 74 10.34 -1.23 -4.16
N MET A 75 9.81 -1.74 -5.28
CA MET A 75 10.53 -2.58 -6.22
C MET A 75 10.91 -1.83 -7.50
N ASP A 76 9.99 -1.61 -8.44
CA ASP A 76 10.29 -0.99 -9.74
C ASP A 76 10.64 0.49 -9.57
N GLY A 77 11.80 0.92 -10.07
CA GLY A 77 12.24 2.30 -9.89
C GLY A 77 12.88 2.59 -8.53
N THR A 78 12.95 1.59 -7.64
CA THR A 78 13.56 1.69 -6.32
C THR A 78 14.60 0.59 -6.05
N PHE A 79 14.14 -0.65 -5.80
CA PHE A 79 15.03 -1.80 -5.57
C PHE A 79 15.57 -2.38 -6.88
N LEU A 80 14.76 -2.35 -7.93
CA LEU A 80 15.10 -2.81 -9.27
C LEU A 80 15.63 -1.65 -10.11
N ALA A 81 16.65 -1.92 -10.90
CA ALA A 81 17.15 -1.01 -11.91
C ALA A 81 16.11 -0.80 -13.02
N ARG A 82 16.37 0.15 -13.92
CA ARG A 82 15.48 0.50 -15.03
C ARG A 82 15.17 -0.68 -15.97
N ASP A 83 16.10 -1.63 -16.08
CA ASP A 83 15.93 -2.86 -16.87
C ASP A 83 15.18 -3.97 -16.10
N HIS A 84 14.60 -3.65 -14.96
CA HIS A 84 13.92 -4.56 -14.03
C HIS A 84 14.81 -5.63 -13.40
N SER A 85 16.14 -5.53 -13.55
CA SER A 85 17.08 -6.39 -12.83
C SER A 85 17.30 -5.90 -11.40
N ALA A 86 17.61 -6.82 -10.47
CA ALA A 86 18.00 -6.47 -9.11
C ALA A 86 19.52 -6.24 -9.04
N PRO A 87 20.02 -5.00 -8.76
CA PRO A 87 21.44 -4.74 -8.60
C PRO A 87 22.05 -5.65 -7.53
N LYS A 88 23.20 -6.25 -7.84
CA LYS A 88 23.90 -7.17 -6.92
C LYS A 88 24.14 -6.54 -5.54
N ARG A 89 24.53 -5.26 -5.51
CA ARG A 89 24.77 -4.51 -4.26
C ARG A 89 23.49 -4.39 -3.41
N ASN A 90 22.32 -4.14 -4.02
CA ASN A 90 21.05 -4.11 -3.29
C ASN A 90 20.77 -5.47 -2.63
N ILE A 91 20.96 -6.57 -3.35
CA ILE A 91 20.76 -7.92 -2.83
C ILE A 91 21.71 -8.20 -1.66
N GLU A 92 23.01 -7.97 -1.83
CA GLU A 92 24.03 -8.27 -0.81
C GLU A 92 23.82 -7.46 0.47
N THR A 93 23.52 -6.16 0.35
CA THR A 93 23.29 -5.28 1.49
C THR A 93 22.01 -5.62 2.25
N VAL A 94 20.92 -5.99 1.54
CA VAL A 94 19.71 -6.47 2.20
C VAL A 94 19.96 -7.79 2.93
N LEU A 95 20.73 -8.71 2.34
CA LEU A 95 21.09 -9.97 3.00
C LEU A 95 21.91 -9.73 4.28
N ASP A 96 22.86 -8.78 4.29
CA ASP A 96 23.59 -8.40 5.52
C ASP A 96 22.62 -7.85 6.59
N CYS A 97 21.69 -6.98 6.21
CA CYS A 97 20.66 -6.48 7.13
C CYS A 97 19.82 -7.63 7.72
N MET A 98 19.40 -8.59 6.89
CA MET A 98 18.63 -9.75 7.32
C MET A 98 19.41 -10.65 8.28
N GLN A 99 20.72 -10.86 8.04
CA GLN A 99 21.59 -11.61 8.96
C GLN A 99 21.71 -10.94 10.34
N ARG A 100 21.51 -9.62 10.41
CA ARG A 100 21.48 -8.84 11.66
C ARG A 100 20.10 -8.80 12.32
N GLY A 101 19.13 -9.55 11.79
CA GLY A 101 17.78 -9.66 12.34
C GLY A 101 16.84 -8.52 11.91
N ILE A 102 17.19 -7.75 10.88
CA ILE A 102 16.34 -6.71 10.32
C ILE A 102 15.46 -7.32 9.24
N LEU A 103 14.15 -7.11 9.33
CA LEU A 103 13.22 -7.67 8.34
C LEU A 103 13.27 -6.85 7.05
N PHE A 104 13.30 -7.54 5.91
CA PHE A 104 13.05 -6.91 4.61
C PHE A 104 11.59 -7.17 4.20
N LEU A 105 10.86 -6.10 3.90
CA LEU A 105 9.45 -6.08 3.58
C LEU A 105 9.29 -5.53 2.15
N PRO A 106 9.14 -6.38 1.12
CA PRO A 106 8.73 -5.91 -0.20
C PRO A 106 7.40 -5.17 -0.08
N ALA A 107 7.29 -3.98 -0.67
CA ALA A 107 6.09 -3.17 -0.70
C ALA A 107 5.80 -2.69 -2.13
N THR A 108 5.01 -3.46 -2.87
CA THR A 108 4.97 -3.35 -4.34
C THR A 108 3.57 -3.36 -4.93
N GLY A 109 3.45 -2.80 -6.14
CA GLY A 109 2.28 -2.97 -7.00
C GLY A 109 2.18 -4.36 -7.65
N LYS A 110 3.29 -5.13 -7.66
CA LYS A 110 3.38 -6.47 -8.24
C LYS A 110 2.58 -7.52 -7.47
N SER A 111 2.30 -8.64 -8.15
CA SER A 111 1.96 -9.89 -7.45
C SER A 111 3.13 -10.37 -6.59
N ARG A 112 2.87 -11.26 -5.63
CA ARG A 112 3.93 -11.83 -4.79
C ARG A 112 4.86 -12.72 -5.61
N ALA A 113 4.31 -13.49 -6.54
CA ALA A 113 5.10 -14.27 -7.50
C ALA A 113 5.99 -13.39 -8.37
N GLY A 114 5.45 -12.29 -8.92
CA GLY A 114 6.23 -11.36 -9.74
C GLY A 114 7.34 -10.66 -8.95
N ALA A 115 7.04 -10.25 -7.71
CA ALA A 115 8.04 -9.74 -6.79
C ALA A 115 9.19 -10.74 -6.58
N MET A 116 8.87 -12.00 -6.25
CA MET A 116 9.90 -13.02 -6.02
C MET A 116 10.71 -13.36 -7.27
N ALA A 117 10.10 -13.31 -8.45
CA ALA A 117 10.80 -13.51 -9.71
C ALA A 117 11.84 -12.41 -9.99
N SER A 118 11.59 -11.18 -9.54
CA SER A 118 12.43 -10.01 -9.86
C SER A 118 13.66 -9.82 -8.97
N ILE A 119 13.71 -10.41 -7.77
CA ILE A 119 14.77 -10.13 -6.78
C ILE A 119 15.92 -11.15 -6.76
N GLY A 120 15.97 -12.03 -7.76
CA GLY A 120 17.06 -12.97 -7.97
C GLY A 120 17.36 -13.85 -6.74
N PRO A 121 18.64 -13.97 -6.32
CA PRO A 121 19.02 -14.82 -5.18
C PRO A 121 18.34 -14.49 -3.85
N LEU A 122 17.93 -13.23 -3.63
CA LEU A 122 17.23 -12.82 -2.41
C LEU A 122 15.90 -13.59 -2.22
N ALA A 123 15.25 -13.97 -3.33
CA ALA A 123 13.98 -14.69 -3.31
C ALA A 123 14.08 -16.00 -2.53
N LYS A 124 15.23 -16.68 -2.54
CA LYS A 124 15.42 -17.94 -1.79
C LYS A 124 15.26 -17.73 -0.28
N HIS A 125 15.70 -16.59 0.25
CA HIS A 125 15.60 -16.29 1.67
C HIS A 125 14.16 -15.95 2.08
N LEU A 126 13.39 -15.30 1.19
CA LEU A 126 11.99 -14.95 1.45
C LEU A 126 11.01 -16.09 1.15
N THR A 127 11.40 -17.06 0.33
CA THR A 127 10.54 -18.21 -0.04
C THR A 127 10.83 -19.48 0.76
N SER A 128 12.02 -19.59 1.37
CA SER A 128 12.39 -20.74 2.21
C SER A 128 11.46 -20.94 3.41
N ASN A 129 11.45 -22.15 3.95
CA ASN A 129 10.69 -22.51 5.16
C ASN A 129 9.19 -22.22 5.08
N GLY A 130 8.58 -22.32 3.88
CA GLY A 130 7.15 -22.10 3.69
C GLY A 130 6.72 -20.63 3.68
N ARG A 131 7.67 -19.68 3.69
CA ARG A 131 7.35 -18.25 3.70
C ARG A 131 6.84 -17.74 2.36
N HIS A 132 7.19 -18.40 1.25
CA HIS A 132 6.67 -18.09 -0.09
C HIS A 132 6.68 -16.59 -0.48
N GLY A 133 7.68 -15.84 -0.02
CA GLY A 133 7.81 -14.40 -0.23
C GLY A 133 7.42 -13.55 0.99
N ALA A 134 7.22 -14.12 2.17
CA ALA A 134 6.74 -13.38 3.32
C ALA A 134 7.85 -13.00 4.33
N PRO A 135 7.65 -11.96 5.17
CA PRO A 135 6.52 -11.03 5.16
C PRO A 135 6.59 -10.04 3.99
N GLY A 136 5.46 -9.44 3.61
CA GLY A 136 5.43 -8.46 2.52
C GLY A 136 4.05 -7.88 2.22
N VAL A 137 4.07 -6.78 1.47
CA VAL A 137 2.92 -5.97 1.05
C VAL A 137 2.87 -6.00 -0.48
N TYR A 138 1.81 -6.58 -1.03
CA TYR A 138 1.67 -6.89 -2.46
C TYR A 138 0.43 -6.24 -3.05
N ILE A 139 0.43 -6.10 -4.38
CA ILE A 139 -0.70 -5.58 -5.14
C ILE A 139 -1.19 -4.24 -4.56
N GLN A 140 -0.29 -3.27 -4.40
CA GLN A 140 -0.58 -1.93 -3.84
C GLN A 140 -1.15 -1.96 -2.40
N GLY A 141 -0.79 -2.98 -1.62
CA GLY A 141 -1.27 -3.16 -0.24
C GLY A 141 -2.62 -3.87 -0.13
N LEU A 142 -3.14 -4.42 -1.22
CA LEU A 142 -4.37 -5.21 -1.23
C LEU A 142 -4.16 -6.63 -0.72
N VAL A 143 -2.92 -7.14 -0.73
CA VAL A 143 -2.57 -8.46 -0.21
C VAL A 143 -1.38 -8.30 0.73
N VAL A 144 -1.51 -8.75 1.97
CA VAL A 144 -0.45 -8.64 2.99
C VAL A 144 -0.19 -10.02 3.58
N HIS A 145 1.08 -10.43 3.57
CA HIS A 145 1.53 -11.68 4.18
C HIS A 145 2.40 -11.42 5.42
N GLY A 146 2.13 -12.16 6.49
CA GLY A 146 2.86 -12.09 7.76
C GLY A 146 4.16 -12.90 7.75
N LEU A 147 4.81 -13.04 8.90
CA LEU A 147 6.16 -13.61 8.97
C LEU A 147 6.23 -15.08 8.51
N GLU A 148 5.18 -15.85 8.79
CA GLU A 148 5.10 -17.30 8.55
C GLU A 148 4.47 -17.65 7.20
N GLY A 149 4.20 -16.65 6.34
CA GLY A 149 3.56 -16.83 5.03
C GLY A 149 2.04 -16.72 5.04
N GLU A 150 1.42 -16.59 6.22
CA GLU A 150 -0.01 -16.44 6.40
C GLU A 150 -0.56 -15.17 5.74
N LEU A 151 -1.77 -15.26 5.19
CA LEU A 151 -2.49 -14.09 4.65
C LEU A 151 -3.08 -13.28 5.81
N VAL A 152 -2.48 -12.12 6.08
CA VAL A 152 -2.90 -11.20 7.16
C VAL A 152 -4.05 -10.31 6.69
N TYR A 153 -4.03 -9.87 5.44
CA TYR A 153 -5.05 -9.00 4.88
C TYR A 153 -5.23 -9.24 3.39
N GLN A 154 -6.49 -9.16 2.96
CA GLN A 154 -6.90 -9.19 1.57
C GLN A 154 -8.01 -8.16 1.35
N ARG A 155 -7.91 -7.42 0.24
CA ARG A 155 -8.97 -6.55 -0.25
C ARG A 155 -9.17 -6.75 -1.75
N THR A 156 -10.42 -6.92 -2.14
CA THR A 156 -10.85 -7.15 -3.51
C THR A 156 -11.52 -5.90 -4.09
N LEU A 157 -11.43 -5.76 -5.40
CA LEU A 157 -12.20 -4.82 -6.19
C LEU A 157 -13.68 -5.25 -6.18
N PRO A 158 -14.62 -4.36 -5.82
CA PRO A 158 -16.04 -4.67 -5.88
C PRO A 158 -16.45 -5.19 -7.27
N ARG A 159 -17.24 -6.27 -7.29
CA ARG A 159 -17.67 -6.89 -8.56
C ARG A 159 -18.44 -5.94 -9.46
N GLU A 160 -19.20 -4.99 -8.90
CA GLU A 160 -19.86 -3.95 -9.69
C GLU A 160 -18.84 -3.06 -10.42
N THR A 161 -17.80 -2.60 -9.71
CA THR A 161 -16.70 -1.84 -10.31
C THR A 161 -16.02 -2.66 -11.41
N ALA A 162 -15.70 -3.92 -11.16
CA ALA A 162 -15.08 -4.80 -12.17
C ALA A 162 -15.96 -4.94 -13.44
N ARG A 163 -17.27 -5.13 -13.28
CA ARG A 163 -18.22 -5.20 -14.42
C ARG A 163 -18.28 -3.89 -15.20
N GLU A 164 -18.20 -2.76 -14.51
CA GLU A 164 -18.16 -1.45 -15.17
C GLU A 164 -16.90 -1.27 -16.02
N LEU A 165 -15.73 -1.74 -15.55
CA LEU A 165 -14.50 -1.71 -16.34
C LEU A 165 -14.60 -2.59 -17.59
N VAL A 166 -15.22 -3.76 -17.48
CA VAL A 166 -15.52 -4.63 -18.64
C VAL A 166 -16.44 -3.90 -19.61
N ARG A 167 -17.50 -3.24 -19.12
CA ARG A 167 -18.43 -2.45 -19.95
C ARG A 167 -17.68 -1.37 -20.73
N ILE A 168 -16.80 -0.61 -20.05
CA ILE A 168 -15.98 0.45 -20.65
C ILE A 168 -15.07 -0.14 -21.74
N GLN A 169 -14.34 -1.22 -21.44
CA GLN A 169 -13.47 -1.90 -22.41
C GLN A 169 -14.23 -2.29 -23.69
N ARG A 170 -15.43 -2.88 -23.55
CA ARG A 170 -16.26 -3.31 -24.68
C ARG A 170 -16.79 -2.16 -25.52
N GLN A 171 -17.29 -1.10 -24.85
CA GLN A 171 -17.88 0.05 -25.55
C GLN A 171 -16.85 0.82 -26.35
N LEU A 172 -15.70 1.05 -25.73
CA LEU A 172 -14.67 1.88 -26.33
C LEU A 172 -13.74 1.07 -27.26
N ARG A 173 -13.81 -0.27 -27.22
CA ARG A 173 -12.93 -1.18 -27.97
C ARG A 173 -11.43 -0.93 -27.72
N PHE A 174 -11.09 -0.62 -26.47
CA PHE A 174 -9.71 -0.38 -26.02
C PHE A 174 -9.08 -1.67 -25.53
N GLY A 175 -7.78 -1.82 -25.81
CA GLY A 175 -6.78 -2.61 -25.10
C GLY A 175 -7.15 -3.98 -24.54
N SER A 176 -6.15 -4.55 -23.88
CA SER A 176 -6.36 -5.72 -23.04
C SER A 176 -6.79 -5.26 -21.66
N LEU A 177 -7.91 -5.81 -21.19
CA LEU A 177 -8.23 -5.76 -19.78
C LEU A 177 -7.59 -6.97 -19.10
N VAL A 178 -6.96 -6.74 -17.96
CA VAL A 178 -6.28 -7.77 -17.16
C VAL A 178 -6.73 -7.62 -15.71
N ALA A 179 -6.79 -8.72 -14.96
CA ALA A 179 -7.10 -8.70 -13.54
C ALA A 179 -6.05 -9.44 -12.71
N TYR A 180 -5.72 -8.90 -11.55
CA TYR A 180 -4.87 -9.58 -10.58
C TYR A 180 -5.76 -10.36 -9.61
N SER A 181 -5.47 -11.64 -9.46
CA SER A 181 -6.09 -12.56 -8.50
C SER A 181 -4.99 -13.25 -7.70
N GLY A 182 -4.42 -12.54 -6.73
CA GLY A 182 -3.23 -12.97 -6.00
C GLY A 182 -2.04 -13.11 -6.93
N ASP A 183 -1.50 -14.33 -7.03
CA ASP A 183 -0.37 -14.67 -7.90
C ASP A 183 -0.80 -15.09 -9.32
N ARG A 184 -2.09 -14.91 -9.68
CA ARG A 184 -2.60 -15.17 -11.03
C ARG A 184 -2.95 -13.86 -11.73
N ILE A 185 -2.46 -13.71 -12.95
CA ILE A 185 -2.81 -12.62 -13.86
C ILE A 185 -3.88 -13.17 -14.80
N ILE A 186 -5.09 -12.62 -14.79
CA ILE A 186 -6.23 -13.16 -15.54
C ILE A 186 -6.50 -12.25 -16.74
N CYS A 187 -6.72 -12.84 -17.91
CA CYS A 187 -7.20 -12.13 -19.09
C CYS A 187 -8.14 -13.04 -19.90
N GLU A 188 -9.00 -12.46 -20.74
CA GLU A 188 -9.84 -13.27 -21.63
C GLU A 188 -9.07 -13.86 -22.81
N LYS A 189 -8.08 -13.11 -23.30
CA LYS A 189 -7.30 -13.47 -24.46
C LYS A 189 -5.93 -12.82 -24.35
N ARG A 190 -4.88 -13.64 -24.51
CA ARG A 190 -3.53 -13.14 -24.63
C ARG A 190 -3.30 -12.43 -25.97
N ASN A 191 -2.52 -11.36 -25.90
CA ASN A 191 -1.99 -10.61 -27.04
C ASN A 191 -0.72 -9.84 -26.63
N GLU A 192 -0.15 -9.09 -27.58
CA GLU A 192 1.05 -8.26 -27.39
C GLU A 192 0.97 -7.33 -26.17
N TYR A 193 -0.20 -6.75 -25.87
CA TYR A 193 -0.37 -5.86 -24.72
C TYR A 193 -0.34 -6.63 -23.39
N THR A 194 -1.03 -7.78 -23.30
CA THR A 194 -0.98 -8.60 -22.08
C THR A 194 0.43 -9.15 -21.80
N GLU A 195 1.22 -9.38 -22.85
CA GLU A 195 2.58 -9.90 -22.70
C GLU A 195 3.55 -8.87 -22.14
N LEU A 196 3.21 -7.57 -22.17
CA LEU A 196 4.00 -6.54 -21.50
C LEU A 196 4.19 -6.84 -20.01
N LEU A 197 3.20 -7.44 -19.33
CA LEU A 197 3.33 -7.78 -17.90
C LEU A 197 4.48 -8.76 -17.63
N ILE A 198 4.80 -9.64 -18.58
CA ILE A 198 5.90 -10.62 -18.44
C ILE A 198 7.25 -9.91 -18.38
N ALA A 199 7.42 -8.79 -19.11
CA ALA A 199 8.62 -7.97 -19.05
C ALA A 199 8.83 -7.34 -17.65
N TYR A 200 7.75 -7.16 -16.90
CA TYR A 200 7.78 -6.73 -15.50
C TYR A 200 7.87 -7.91 -14.51
N HIS A 201 8.28 -9.09 -14.99
CA HIS A 201 8.39 -10.35 -14.24
C HIS A 201 7.08 -10.89 -13.66
N GLU A 202 5.93 -10.36 -14.06
CA GLU A 202 4.65 -10.94 -13.63
C GLU A 202 4.44 -12.33 -14.22
N PRO A 203 3.68 -13.20 -13.54
CA PRO A 203 3.22 -14.46 -14.11
C PRO A 203 2.56 -14.23 -15.47
N ALA A 204 2.79 -15.16 -16.40
CA ALA A 204 2.16 -15.09 -17.71
C ALA A 204 0.63 -14.97 -17.55
N PRO A 205 -0.01 -14.00 -18.24
CA PRO A 205 -1.46 -13.86 -18.20
C PRO A 205 -2.14 -15.18 -18.57
N ASP A 206 -3.07 -15.58 -17.73
CA ASP A 206 -3.83 -16.81 -17.80
C ASP A 206 -5.14 -16.55 -18.56
N ASP A 207 -5.17 -17.00 -19.81
CA ASP A 207 -6.36 -17.07 -20.68
C ASP A 207 -6.93 -18.49 -20.76
N SER A 208 -6.40 -19.44 -19.97
CA SER A 208 -6.79 -20.85 -20.03
C SER A 208 -8.23 -21.12 -19.58
N PHE A 209 -8.88 -20.12 -18.97
CA PHE A 209 -10.30 -20.20 -18.64
C PHE A 209 -11.15 -20.43 -19.90
N GLY A 210 -10.74 -19.91 -21.07
CA GLY A 210 -11.58 -19.93 -22.28
C GLY A 210 -12.94 -19.25 -22.06
N GLU A 211 -13.04 -18.42 -21.02
CA GLU A 211 -14.25 -17.77 -20.54
C GLU A 211 -14.15 -16.26 -20.76
N VAL A 212 -15.28 -15.65 -21.08
CA VAL A 212 -15.42 -14.20 -21.09
C VAL A 212 -15.52 -13.65 -19.66
N TRP A 213 -15.25 -12.36 -19.50
CA TRP A 213 -15.28 -11.63 -18.24
C TRP A 213 -16.57 -11.85 -17.46
N GLU A 214 -17.72 -11.96 -18.13
CA GLU A 214 -19.00 -12.21 -17.47
C GLU A 214 -18.99 -13.51 -16.66
N ARG A 215 -18.37 -14.57 -17.17
CA ARG A 215 -18.23 -15.86 -16.46
C ARG A 215 -17.15 -15.79 -15.39
N ILE A 216 -16.02 -15.17 -15.71
CA ILE A 216 -14.92 -14.95 -14.74
C ILE A 216 -15.43 -14.19 -13.51
N LEU A 217 -16.22 -13.12 -13.72
CA LEU A 217 -16.79 -12.28 -12.66
C LEU A 217 -18.04 -12.88 -11.99
N ALA A 218 -18.60 -13.97 -12.54
CA ALA A 218 -19.68 -14.73 -11.90
C ALA A 218 -19.15 -15.74 -10.86
N ARG A 219 -17.84 -16.06 -10.89
CA ARG A 219 -17.23 -16.97 -9.91
C ARG A 219 -17.28 -16.40 -8.49
N PRO A 220 -17.46 -17.26 -7.47
CA PRO A 220 -17.38 -16.84 -6.08
C PRO A 220 -16.05 -16.12 -5.79
N GLU A 221 -16.11 -15.04 -5.00
CA GLU A 221 -14.93 -14.25 -4.65
C GLU A 221 -13.88 -15.05 -3.85
N GLN A 222 -14.31 -16.06 -3.11
CA GLN A 222 -13.41 -16.98 -2.39
C GLN A 222 -12.62 -17.89 -3.34
N GLU A 223 -13.16 -18.17 -4.53
CA GLU A 223 -12.51 -19.01 -5.54
C GLU A 223 -11.58 -18.17 -6.44
N LEU A 224 -12.05 -16.99 -6.84
CA LEU A 224 -11.32 -16.09 -7.73
C LEU A 224 -11.44 -14.64 -7.26
N PRO A 225 -10.69 -14.25 -6.21
CA PRO A 225 -10.69 -12.88 -5.71
C PRO A 225 -10.05 -11.97 -6.75
N ILE A 226 -10.72 -10.88 -7.13
CA ILE A 226 -10.14 -9.89 -8.03
C ILE A 226 -9.65 -8.73 -7.17
N HIS A 227 -8.35 -8.56 -7.06
CA HIS A 227 -7.74 -7.49 -6.24
C HIS A 227 -7.73 -6.17 -7.00
N LYS A 228 -7.27 -6.19 -8.25
CA LYS A 228 -7.22 -5.01 -9.13
C LYS A 228 -7.45 -5.39 -10.59
N MET A 229 -7.82 -4.42 -11.41
CA MET A 229 -7.91 -4.56 -12.85
C MET A 229 -7.10 -3.49 -13.56
N LEU A 230 -6.58 -3.80 -14.74
CA LEU A 230 -5.69 -2.93 -15.50
C LEU A 230 -6.13 -2.91 -16.96
N PHE A 231 -6.22 -1.71 -17.53
CA PHE A 231 -6.19 -1.54 -18.96
C PHE A 231 -4.72 -1.49 -19.41
N VAL A 232 -4.40 -2.26 -20.44
CA VAL A 232 -3.06 -2.35 -21.02
C VAL A 232 -3.16 -2.13 -22.51
N ASP A 233 -2.51 -1.08 -22.98
CA ASP A 233 -2.55 -0.61 -24.37
C ASP A 233 -1.33 0.30 -24.65
N THR A 234 -1.27 0.92 -25.83
CA THR A 234 -0.27 1.95 -26.11
C THR A 234 -0.42 3.17 -25.20
N VAL A 235 0.67 3.93 -25.03
CA VAL A 235 0.69 5.14 -24.20
C VAL A 235 -0.37 6.16 -24.64
N GLU A 236 -0.55 6.34 -25.95
CA GLU A 236 -1.54 7.26 -26.51
C GLU A 236 -2.96 6.83 -26.17
N ARG A 237 -3.25 5.52 -26.30
CA ARG A 237 -4.55 4.93 -25.98
C ARG A 237 -4.86 5.05 -24.49
N ILE A 238 -3.89 4.76 -23.62
CA ILE A 238 -4.09 4.93 -22.17
C ILE A 238 -4.34 6.39 -21.80
N ARG A 239 -3.64 7.34 -22.44
CA ARG A 239 -3.86 8.78 -22.24
C ARG A 239 -5.28 9.20 -22.65
N GLU A 240 -5.82 8.67 -23.74
CA GLU A 240 -7.21 8.88 -24.18
C GLU A 240 -8.23 8.24 -23.22
N LEU A 241 -7.93 7.05 -22.71
CA LEU A 241 -8.83 6.25 -21.87
C LEU A 241 -8.95 6.79 -20.45
N ARG A 242 -7.84 7.25 -19.87
CA ARG A 242 -7.73 7.66 -18.47
C ARG A 242 -8.86 8.60 -17.99
N PRO A 243 -9.14 9.75 -18.64
CA PRO A 243 -10.19 10.64 -18.16
C PRO A 243 -11.59 10.00 -18.16
N LEU A 244 -11.86 9.07 -19.08
CA LEU A 244 -13.14 8.36 -19.16
C LEU A 244 -13.29 7.36 -18.01
N VAL A 245 -12.21 6.64 -17.68
CA VAL A 245 -12.21 5.70 -16.56
C VAL A 245 -12.28 6.47 -15.23
N GLU A 246 -11.52 7.54 -15.07
CA GLU A 246 -11.56 8.39 -13.87
C GLU A 246 -12.96 8.99 -13.62
N ASP A 247 -13.64 9.44 -14.68
CA ASP A 247 -15.02 9.91 -14.60
C ASP A 247 -15.98 8.79 -14.18
N ALA A 248 -15.90 7.63 -14.83
CA ALA A 248 -16.72 6.47 -14.48
C ALA A 248 -16.46 5.93 -13.06
N MET A 249 -15.23 6.11 -12.55
CA MET A 249 -14.87 5.78 -11.17
C MET A 249 -15.27 6.87 -10.16
N GLY A 250 -15.84 7.99 -10.61
CA GLY A 250 -16.31 9.10 -9.77
C GLY A 250 -15.21 10.05 -9.31
N GLN A 251 -14.01 9.99 -9.90
CA GLN A 251 -12.85 10.80 -9.48
C GLN A 251 -12.84 12.22 -10.07
N ASN A 252 -13.50 12.45 -11.21
CA ASN A 252 -13.54 13.76 -11.88
C ASN A 252 -14.60 14.74 -11.34
N SER A 253 -15.31 14.38 -10.27
CA SER A 253 -16.39 15.20 -9.70
C SER A 253 -15.91 16.28 -8.71
N GLY A 254 -14.66 16.76 -8.82
CA GLY A 254 -14.04 17.66 -7.83
C GLY A 254 -12.91 18.60 -8.27
N SER A 255 -12.51 18.68 -9.54
CA SER A 255 -11.46 19.61 -10.00
C SER A 255 -12.03 20.91 -10.59
N ALA A 256 -12.85 21.61 -9.80
CA ALA A 256 -12.96 23.06 -9.94
C ALA A 256 -11.95 23.71 -8.98
N GLY A 257 -10.78 24.12 -9.51
CA GLY A 257 -9.89 25.06 -8.83
C GLY A 257 -8.70 24.47 -8.07
N ILE A 258 -7.73 23.89 -8.80
CA ILE A 258 -6.31 24.19 -8.54
C ILE A 258 -5.76 24.67 -9.87
N SER A 259 -5.79 25.99 -10.06
CA SER A 259 -5.08 26.65 -11.15
C SER A 259 -3.59 26.50 -10.88
N ASP A 260 -2.91 25.69 -11.68
CA ASP A 260 -1.47 25.80 -11.85
C ASP A 260 -1.17 27.21 -12.37
N GLY A 261 -0.57 28.02 -11.49
CA GLY A 261 -0.11 29.35 -11.82
C GLY A 261 1.11 29.29 -12.71
N GLY A 262 1.03 29.93 -13.88
CA GLY A 262 2.15 30.71 -14.41
C GLY A 262 2.76 30.26 -15.73
N TYR A 263 2.02 30.41 -16.83
CA TYR A 263 2.62 30.87 -18.08
C TYR A 263 2.05 32.25 -18.39
N ASN A 264 2.86 33.28 -18.10
CA ASN A 264 2.54 34.67 -18.39
C ASN A 264 3.38 35.13 -19.58
N THR A 265 2.76 35.22 -20.76
CA THR A 265 3.26 36.06 -21.86
C THR A 265 2.10 36.88 -22.41
N LYS A 266 1.95 38.06 -21.80
CA LYS A 266 1.58 39.36 -22.37
C LYS A 266 0.74 39.35 -23.66
N MET A 267 -0.52 39.79 -23.54
CA MET A 267 -1.18 40.54 -24.61
C MET A 267 -1.52 41.95 -24.11
N GLN A 268 -1.37 42.89 -25.04
CA GLN A 268 -1.37 44.33 -24.87
C GLN A 268 -2.74 44.89 -24.48
N ASP A 269 -2.69 45.94 -23.66
CA ASP A 269 -3.79 46.84 -23.39
C ASP A 269 -4.22 47.55 -24.68
N ASP A 270 -5.53 47.60 -24.94
CA ASP A 270 -6.12 48.68 -25.72
C ASP A 270 -7.46 49.10 -25.13
N THR A 271 -7.50 50.39 -24.82
CA THR A 271 -8.59 51.13 -24.20
C THR A 271 -9.78 51.32 -25.14
N GLY A 272 -11.01 51.12 -24.65
CA GLY A 272 -12.21 51.28 -25.46
C GLY A 272 -13.50 51.46 -24.66
N ASN A 273 -13.63 52.65 -24.08
CA ASN A 273 -14.82 53.35 -23.59
C ASN A 273 -16.21 52.86 -24.12
N GLY A 274 -17.21 52.72 -23.24
CA GLY A 274 -18.61 52.66 -23.67
C GLY A 274 -19.62 52.02 -22.69
N ALA A 275 -19.98 52.73 -21.61
CA ALA A 275 -21.23 52.43 -20.90
C ALA A 275 -22.43 52.99 -21.69
N PRO A 276 -23.60 52.34 -21.64
CA PRO A 276 -24.72 53.04 -20.99
C PRO A 276 -25.72 52.17 -20.21
N LYS A 277 -26.14 52.76 -19.07
CA LYS A 277 -27.52 52.95 -18.57
C LYS A 277 -28.45 51.75 -18.30
N SER A 278 -28.64 51.53 -16.99
CA SER A 278 -29.92 51.43 -16.26
C SER A 278 -31.10 50.71 -16.92
N MET A 279 -31.45 49.54 -16.38
CA MET A 279 -32.83 49.05 -16.41
C MET A 279 -33.17 48.42 -15.06
N ASN A 280 -34.16 49.03 -14.40
CA ASN A 280 -34.74 48.57 -13.14
C ASN A 280 -35.43 47.21 -13.37
N TRP A 281 -35.08 46.20 -12.58
CA TRP A 281 -35.86 44.98 -12.45
C TRP A 281 -36.36 44.87 -11.01
N THR A 282 -37.68 44.96 -10.83
CA THR A 282 -38.37 44.71 -9.56
C THR A 282 -38.33 43.20 -9.23
N PRO A 283 -38.16 42.78 -7.97
CA PRO A 283 -38.14 41.36 -7.64
C PRO A 283 -39.58 40.81 -7.65
N ALA A 284 -39.93 40.04 -8.68
CA ALA A 284 -41.09 39.16 -8.62
C ALA A 284 -40.75 37.95 -7.74
N GLU A 285 -41.33 37.96 -6.55
CA GLU A 285 -41.85 36.82 -5.78
C GLU A 285 -41.12 35.46 -5.95
N ARG A 286 -40.29 35.17 -4.94
CA ARG A 286 -39.71 33.86 -4.69
C ARG A 286 -40.81 32.81 -4.52
N ASN A 287 -40.91 31.90 -5.47
CA ASN A 287 -41.60 30.64 -5.31
C ASN A 287 -40.72 29.70 -4.45
N PRO A 288 -41.14 29.22 -3.26
CA PRO A 288 -40.30 28.39 -2.40
C PRO A 288 -40.43 26.92 -2.79
N CYS A 289 -40.02 26.59 -4.00
CA CYS A 289 -39.67 25.22 -4.36
C CYS A 289 -38.20 25.25 -4.76
N LYS A 290 -37.31 25.30 -3.75
CA LYS A 290 -35.95 24.81 -3.97
C LYS A 290 -36.11 23.34 -4.33
N ALA A 291 -36.04 23.03 -5.61
CA ALA A 291 -35.58 21.71 -6.02
C ALA A 291 -34.30 21.48 -5.22
N VAL A 292 -34.34 20.53 -4.30
CA VAL A 292 -33.12 19.94 -3.80
C VAL A 292 -32.58 19.23 -5.02
N GLU A 293 -31.76 19.93 -5.82
CA GLU A 293 -30.78 19.28 -6.66
C GLU A 293 -29.90 18.52 -5.67
N THR A 294 -30.33 17.31 -5.31
CA THR A 294 -29.42 16.31 -4.81
C THR A 294 -28.40 16.18 -5.92
N ASP A 295 -27.24 16.77 -5.69
CA ASP A 295 -26.04 16.61 -6.49
C ASP A 295 -25.81 15.09 -6.60
N MET A 296 -26.42 14.46 -7.61
CA MET A 296 -26.35 13.02 -7.88
C MET A 296 -24.98 12.76 -8.51
N ARG A 297 -23.92 13.19 -7.82
CA ARG A 297 -22.57 12.79 -8.16
C ARG A 297 -22.48 11.30 -7.89
N PRO A 298 -22.04 10.49 -8.85
CA PRO A 298 -21.81 9.09 -8.59
C PRO A 298 -20.80 8.97 -7.46
N SER A 299 -21.16 8.23 -6.40
CA SER A 299 -20.22 7.89 -5.34
C SER A 299 -18.98 7.25 -5.94
N PRO A 300 -17.77 7.57 -5.45
CA PRO A 300 -16.55 7.02 -6.01
C PRO A 300 -16.59 5.49 -5.94
N ARG A 301 -16.19 4.81 -7.03
CA ARG A 301 -16.32 3.36 -7.21
C ARG A 301 -14.98 2.63 -7.21
N GLY A 302 -13.90 3.37 -7.48
CA GLY A 302 -12.53 2.86 -7.53
C GLY A 302 -11.53 4.00 -7.60
N ARG A 303 -10.26 3.68 -7.36
CA ARG A 303 -9.13 4.61 -7.51
C ARG A 303 -8.36 4.25 -8.77
N CYS A 304 -8.21 5.19 -9.70
CA CYS A 304 -7.29 5.03 -10.82
C CYS A 304 -5.86 5.37 -10.38
N VAL A 305 -4.91 4.52 -10.76
CA VAL A 305 -3.47 4.72 -10.53
C VAL A 305 -2.72 4.33 -11.81
N GLN A 306 -1.65 5.05 -12.13
CA GLN A 306 -0.85 4.76 -13.31
C GLN A 306 0.63 4.75 -12.92
N ALA A 307 1.18 3.55 -12.72
CA ALA A 307 2.61 3.37 -12.42
C ALA A 307 3.46 3.40 -13.71
N CYS A 308 2.94 2.86 -14.81
CA CYS A 308 3.61 2.80 -16.11
C CYS A 308 2.74 3.49 -17.19
N PRO A 309 3.34 4.16 -18.20
CA PRO A 309 2.58 4.86 -19.24
C PRO A 309 1.57 4.00 -20.02
N GLU A 310 1.85 2.70 -20.18
CA GLU A 310 1.06 1.72 -20.93
C GLU A 310 -0.03 1.02 -20.08
N MET A 311 -0.11 1.31 -18.78
CA MET A 311 -0.97 0.58 -17.85
C MET A 311 -1.77 1.50 -16.94
N LEU A 312 -3.10 1.46 -17.07
CA LEU A 312 -4.01 2.16 -16.15
C LEU A 312 -4.64 1.16 -15.19
N GLU A 313 -4.28 1.27 -13.90
CA GLU A 313 -4.79 0.42 -12.83
C GLU A 313 -6.06 1.00 -12.21
N VAL A 314 -7.01 0.13 -11.87
CA VAL A 314 -8.17 0.45 -11.06
C VAL A 314 -8.19 -0.43 -9.81
N LEU A 315 -8.21 0.24 -8.67
CA LEU A 315 -8.07 -0.33 -7.33
C LEU A 315 -9.31 0.00 -6.48
N PRO A 316 -9.54 -0.73 -5.36
CA PRO A 316 -10.38 -0.26 -4.27
C PRO A 316 -9.96 1.13 -3.77
N LEU A 317 -10.91 1.93 -3.30
CA LEU A 317 -10.66 3.33 -2.90
C LEU A 317 -9.63 3.47 -1.77
N ASP A 318 -9.59 2.51 -0.86
CA ASP A 318 -8.70 2.51 0.31
C ASP A 318 -7.32 1.89 0.03
N ALA A 319 -7.06 1.50 -1.22
CA ALA A 319 -5.81 0.86 -1.63
C ALA A 319 -4.64 1.83 -1.66
N ASN A 320 -3.62 1.54 -0.85
CA ASN A 320 -2.27 2.09 -0.95
C ASN A 320 -1.28 1.24 -0.14
N LYS A 321 0.01 1.32 -0.47
CA LYS A 321 1.08 0.58 0.20
C LYS A 321 1.22 0.92 1.68
N GLY A 322 0.98 2.19 2.05
CA GLY A 322 1.06 2.65 3.44
C GLY A 322 0.08 1.93 4.38
N ASN A 323 -1.18 1.80 3.97
CA ASN A 323 -2.20 1.04 4.70
C ASN A 323 -1.82 -0.44 4.82
N GLY A 324 -1.33 -1.04 3.73
CA GLY A 324 -0.83 -2.42 3.75
C GLY A 324 0.34 -2.62 4.70
N LEU A 325 1.30 -1.68 4.69
CA LEU A 325 2.45 -1.69 5.58
C LEU A 325 2.03 -1.53 7.04
N GLN A 326 1.14 -0.59 7.36
CA GLN A 326 0.65 -0.42 8.74
C GLN A 326 0.00 -1.69 9.29
N ARG A 327 -0.80 -2.39 8.47
CA ARG A 327 -1.40 -3.67 8.85
C ARG A 327 -0.33 -4.72 9.13
N LEU A 328 0.69 -4.81 8.28
CA LEU A 328 1.80 -5.73 8.45
C LEU A 328 2.59 -5.43 9.73
N LEU A 329 2.96 -4.16 9.94
CA LEU A 329 3.71 -3.73 11.12
C LEU A 329 2.95 -4.00 12.42
N HIS A 330 1.65 -3.72 12.45
CA HIS A 330 0.78 -4.05 13.58
C HIS A 330 0.79 -5.55 13.87
N HIS A 331 0.66 -6.39 12.83
CA HIS A 331 0.70 -7.84 12.97
C HIS A 331 2.06 -8.35 13.47
N LEU A 332 3.16 -7.73 13.04
CA LEU A 332 4.52 -8.09 13.46
C LEU A 332 4.92 -7.50 14.82
N GLY A 333 4.10 -6.63 15.42
CA GLY A 333 4.45 -5.91 16.65
C GLY A 333 5.66 -4.98 16.49
N ILE A 334 5.82 -4.38 15.30
CA ILE A 334 6.88 -3.42 14.98
C ILE A 334 6.27 -2.02 14.94
N SER A 335 6.85 -1.07 15.68
CA SER A 335 6.40 0.31 15.63
C SER A 335 6.81 0.93 14.29
N PRO A 336 5.97 1.77 13.64
CA PRO A 336 6.38 2.49 12.44
C PRO A 336 7.66 3.32 12.62
N SER A 337 7.94 3.80 13.83
CA SER A 337 9.19 4.51 14.17
C SER A 337 10.46 3.65 14.05
N GLU A 338 10.33 2.32 14.03
CA GLU A 338 11.43 1.36 13.88
C GLU A 338 11.62 0.93 12.41
N VAL A 339 11.00 1.63 11.46
CA VAL A 339 10.98 1.26 10.04
C VAL A 339 11.67 2.31 9.19
N LEU A 340 12.54 1.85 8.28
CA LEU A 340 13.01 2.62 7.15
C LEU A 340 12.17 2.22 5.94
N ALA A 341 11.54 3.18 5.27
CA ALA A 341 10.86 2.95 4.00
C ALA A 341 11.60 3.67 2.86
N ILE A 342 11.69 3.03 1.69
CA ILE A 342 12.33 3.60 0.49
C ILE A 342 11.44 3.43 -0.74
N GLY A 343 11.34 4.47 -1.58
CA GLY A 343 10.47 4.50 -2.75
C GLY A 343 10.84 5.59 -3.76
N ASP A 344 10.11 5.64 -4.87
CA ASP A 344 10.33 6.59 -5.97
C ASP A 344 9.05 7.26 -6.52
N ALA A 345 7.88 6.62 -6.38
CA ALA A 345 6.65 7.00 -7.09
C ALA A 345 5.50 7.47 -6.18
N GLU A 346 4.36 7.84 -6.79
CA GLU A 346 3.18 8.36 -6.09
C GLU A 346 2.60 7.37 -5.07
N ASN A 347 2.56 6.08 -5.43
CA ASN A 347 2.04 5.00 -4.58
C ASN A 347 2.93 4.69 -3.36
N ASP A 348 4.09 5.33 -3.24
CA ASP A 348 4.98 5.21 -2.07
C ASP A 348 4.78 6.33 -1.04
N ILE A 349 4.09 7.42 -1.40
CA ILE A 349 3.96 8.62 -0.56
C ILE A 349 3.42 8.28 0.83
N GLU A 350 2.33 7.51 0.91
CA GLU A 350 1.74 7.12 2.19
C GLU A 350 2.60 6.13 2.97
N MET A 351 3.41 5.31 2.30
CA MET A 351 4.37 4.41 2.95
C MET A 351 5.53 5.19 3.57
N ILE A 352 6.10 6.13 2.82
CA ILE A 352 7.24 6.97 3.22
C ILE A 352 6.87 7.91 4.38
N ARG A 353 5.69 8.55 4.33
CA ARG A 353 5.27 9.53 5.33
C ARG A 353 5.02 8.93 6.73
N ASN A 354 4.67 7.65 6.79
CA ASN A 354 4.12 7.03 8.01
C ASN A 354 5.13 6.18 8.78
N VAL A 355 6.43 6.26 8.48
CA VAL A 355 7.48 5.47 9.13
C VAL A 355 8.51 6.37 9.83
N GLY A 356 9.45 5.76 10.56
CA GLY A 356 10.49 6.47 11.31
C GLY A 356 11.56 7.10 10.44
N LEU A 357 11.81 6.54 9.25
CA LEU A 357 12.72 7.13 8.27
C LEU A 357 12.23 6.84 6.84
N GLY A 358 11.65 7.85 6.20
CA GLY A 358 11.25 7.82 4.80
C GLY A 358 12.36 8.30 3.88
N VAL A 359 12.74 7.49 2.89
CA VAL A 359 13.82 7.78 1.93
C VAL A 359 13.27 7.81 0.50
N ALA A 360 13.56 8.87 -0.25
CA ALA A 360 13.32 8.95 -1.69
C ALA A 360 14.64 8.74 -2.45
N VAL A 361 14.62 7.90 -3.48
CA VAL A 361 15.79 7.67 -4.36
C VAL A 361 16.03 8.86 -5.32
N GLY A 362 17.20 8.91 -5.95
CA GLY A 362 17.62 10.00 -6.84
C GLY A 362 16.70 10.19 -8.04
N ASN A 363 16.12 9.12 -8.58
CA ASN A 363 15.15 9.13 -9.68
C ASN A 363 13.69 9.35 -9.22
N ALA A 364 13.45 9.54 -7.92
CA ALA A 364 12.09 9.70 -7.39
C ALA A 364 11.38 10.96 -7.90
N LEU A 365 10.04 10.86 -7.97
CA LEU A 365 9.17 11.97 -8.33
C LEU A 365 9.32 13.15 -7.36
N PRO A 366 9.21 14.41 -7.85
CA PRO A 366 9.30 15.59 -7.00
C PRO A 366 8.32 15.59 -5.82
N GLN A 367 7.12 15.03 -5.99
CA GLN A 367 6.10 14.93 -4.96
C GLN A 367 6.55 14.01 -3.82
N LEU A 368 7.20 12.87 -4.13
CA LEU A 368 7.74 11.97 -3.11
C LEU A 368 8.93 12.60 -2.38
N LYS A 369 9.85 13.23 -3.12
CA LYS A 369 11.02 13.91 -2.54
C LYS A 369 10.64 14.99 -1.52
N LYS A 370 9.49 15.66 -1.72
CA LYS A 370 8.97 16.67 -0.78
C LYS A 370 8.49 16.10 0.55
N VAL A 371 8.11 14.83 0.60
CA VAL A 371 7.56 14.19 1.81
C VAL A 371 8.56 13.29 2.52
N ALA A 372 9.66 12.92 1.86
CA ALA A 372 10.70 12.06 2.42
C ALA A 372 11.58 12.85 3.42
N ASP A 373 12.05 12.16 4.46
CA ASP A 373 13.01 12.71 5.41
C ASP A 373 14.41 12.85 4.79
N VAL A 374 14.72 11.97 3.84
CA VAL A 374 15.98 11.94 3.11
C VAL A 374 15.72 11.77 1.62
N VAL A 375 16.40 12.56 0.81
CA VAL A 375 16.50 12.37 -0.64
C VAL A 375 17.93 11.95 -0.95
N LEU A 376 18.10 10.81 -1.62
CA LEU A 376 19.40 10.34 -2.08
C LEU A 376 19.80 11.01 -3.39
N GLU A 377 21.11 11.07 -3.65
CA GLU A 377 21.62 11.38 -4.98
C GLU A 377 21.56 10.14 -5.87
N GLU A 378 21.86 8.97 -5.30
CA GLU A 378 21.87 7.68 -5.98
C GLU A 378 20.48 7.31 -6.52
N THR A 379 20.45 6.93 -7.77
CA THR A 379 19.28 6.37 -8.46
C THR A 379 19.16 4.87 -8.25
N ASN A 380 18.03 4.30 -8.65
CA ASN A 380 17.82 2.85 -8.65
C ASN A 380 18.88 2.08 -9.47
N ASP A 381 19.35 2.66 -10.57
CA ASP A 381 20.44 2.11 -11.41
C ASP A 381 21.80 2.06 -10.65
N GLU A 382 21.96 2.89 -9.61
CA GLU A 382 23.18 3.01 -8.80
C GLU A 382 23.07 2.28 -7.45
N ALA A 383 22.07 1.40 -7.31
CA ALA A 383 21.80 0.63 -6.08
C ALA A 383 21.48 1.54 -4.88
N ALA A 384 20.56 2.49 -5.07
CA ALA A 384 20.12 3.43 -4.04
C ALA A 384 19.63 2.77 -2.73
N VAL A 385 19.00 1.59 -2.80
CA VAL A 385 18.59 0.85 -1.59
C VAL A 385 19.82 0.47 -0.76
N ALA A 386 20.85 -0.09 -1.38
CA ALA A 386 22.10 -0.38 -0.67
C ALA A 386 22.72 0.88 -0.05
N ALA A 387 22.77 1.98 -0.79
CA ALA A 387 23.30 3.26 -0.30
C ALA A 387 22.56 3.77 0.96
N ALA A 388 21.22 3.70 0.95
CA ALA A 388 20.42 4.04 2.13
C ALA A 388 20.73 3.14 3.33
N LEU A 389 20.76 1.82 3.12
CA LEU A 389 20.97 0.85 4.19
C LEU A 389 22.38 0.95 4.77
N GLU A 390 23.39 1.12 3.94
CA GLU A 390 24.77 1.34 4.39
C GLU A 390 24.87 2.60 5.27
N ARG A 391 24.18 3.69 4.89
CA ARG A 391 24.24 4.96 5.61
C ARG A 391 23.43 4.98 6.90
N PHE A 392 22.23 4.40 6.90
CA PHE A 392 21.25 4.60 7.96
C PHE A 392 20.98 3.35 8.81
N VAL A 393 21.41 2.17 8.35
CA VAL A 393 21.15 0.90 9.02
C VAL A 393 22.43 0.18 9.44
N LEU A 394 23.43 0.11 8.56
CA LEU A 394 24.68 -0.64 8.77
C LEU A 394 25.84 0.22 9.28
N CYS A 395 25.76 1.55 9.14
CA CYS A 395 26.79 2.45 9.65
C CYS A 395 26.94 2.29 11.17
N PRO A 396 28.15 2.10 11.71
CA PRO A 396 28.34 2.07 13.16
C PRO A 396 27.87 3.40 13.74
N SER A 397 26.92 3.36 14.67
CA SER A 397 26.62 4.52 15.51
C SER A 397 27.94 4.99 16.12
N LYS A 398 28.36 6.24 15.82
CA LYS A 398 29.54 6.84 16.45
C LYS A 398 29.41 6.65 17.95
N ALA A 399 30.30 5.83 18.50
CA ALA A 399 30.37 5.48 19.91
C ALA A 399 30.64 6.70 20.78
#